data_AF-X1L0A8-F1
#
_entry.id   AF-X1L0A8-F1
#
_cell.length_a   1.000
_cell.length_b   1.000
_cell.length_c   1.000
_cell.angle_alpha   90.00
_cell.angle_beta   90.00
_cell.angle_gamma   90.00
#
_symmetry.space_group_name_H-M   'P 1'
#
loop_
_entity.id
_entity.type
_entity.pdbx_description
1 polymer ?
#
loop_
_entity_poly.entity_id
_entity_poly.type
_entity_poly.pdbx_seq_one_letter_code
_entity_poly.pdbx_strand_id
1 'polypeptide(L)'
;PAYTHPNESIGRITKFSPGTKENAAVFCHAVAFKIAVDCLEKRGDKGYTSLRAIMPNNKEYEHYKAEPYVFAEFLVGPDHPYLFGEGAFTWLTGAAGWIFMIATEWMLGARKEFGGLLIDPCIPSSWPKCRIVRPFRGAVYDIKIENPDRVCSGIKEMYVDEKRAKGNLIKPHGDGQVHKVRVVLG
;
A
#
# COMPACT_ATOMS: atom_id res chain seq x y z
N PRO A 1 -4.74 -22.42 -9.93
CA PRO A 1 -5.74 -22.57 -11.01
C PRO A 1 -7.15 -22.41 -10.46
N ALA A 2 -8.04 -21.82 -11.24
CA ALA A 2 -9.45 -21.71 -10.92
C ALA A 2 -10.14 -23.08 -10.87
N TYR A 3 -11.19 -23.19 -10.06
CA TYR A 3 -12.10 -24.32 -10.09
C TYR A 3 -12.97 -24.27 -11.35
N THR A 4 -13.10 -25.39 -12.05
CA THR A 4 -13.92 -25.53 -13.27
C THR A 4 -15.20 -26.35 -13.05
N HIS A 5 -15.35 -26.99 -11.89
CA HIS A 5 -16.52 -27.79 -11.53
C HIS A 5 -16.93 -27.48 -10.09
N PRO A 6 -18.26 -27.45 -9.79
CA PRO A 6 -18.75 -27.32 -8.43
C PRO A 6 -18.27 -28.46 -7.52
N ASN A 7 -17.90 -28.13 -6.29
CA ASN A 7 -17.59 -29.09 -5.23
C ASN A 7 -18.23 -28.61 -3.93
N GLU A 8 -19.22 -29.36 -3.45
CA GLU A 8 -20.00 -29.02 -2.25
C GLU A 8 -19.16 -29.00 -0.97
N SER A 9 -18.15 -29.87 -0.87
CA SER A 9 -17.27 -29.94 0.31
C SER A 9 -16.37 -28.71 0.46
N ILE A 10 -16.09 -27.99 -0.63
CA ILE A 10 -15.31 -26.75 -0.63
C ILE A 10 -16.23 -25.52 -0.52
N GLY A 11 -17.41 -25.60 -1.13
CA GLY A 11 -18.45 -24.58 -1.04
C GLY A 11 -18.43 -23.57 -2.20
N ARG A 12 -18.94 -22.36 -1.92
CA ARG A 12 -19.38 -21.39 -2.94
C ARG A 12 -18.29 -20.96 -3.93
N ILE A 13 -17.02 -20.93 -3.50
CA ILE A 13 -15.88 -20.57 -4.37
C ILE A 13 -15.83 -21.38 -5.66
N THR A 14 -16.25 -22.65 -5.62
CA THR A 14 -16.23 -23.56 -6.78
C THR A 14 -17.40 -23.35 -7.74
N LYS A 15 -18.37 -22.49 -7.38
CA LYS A 15 -19.57 -22.18 -8.17
C LYS A 15 -19.44 -20.88 -8.97
N PHE A 16 -18.35 -20.14 -8.81
CA PHE A 16 -18.06 -18.96 -9.65
C PHE A 16 -17.34 -19.38 -10.93
N SER A 17 -17.57 -18.64 -12.01
CA SER A 17 -16.81 -18.81 -13.25
C SER A 17 -15.31 -18.61 -12.99
N PRO A 18 -14.43 -19.37 -13.67
CA PRO A 18 -12.98 -19.18 -13.59
C PRO A 18 -12.55 -17.72 -13.77
N GLY A 19 -11.68 -17.23 -12.88
CA GLY A 19 -11.16 -15.86 -12.90
C GLY A 19 -12.12 -14.79 -12.36
N THR A 20 -13.29 -15.15 -11.84
CA THR A 20 -14.26 -14.19 -11.30
C THR A 20 -14.44 -14.38 -9.79
N LYS A 21 -14.74 -13.27 -9.08
CA LYS A 21 -15.04 -13.32 -7.65
C LYS A 21 -13.95 -14.11 -6.90
N GLU A 22 -14.30 -14.89 -5.87
CA GLU A 22 -13.32 -15.62 -5.07
C GLU A 22 -12.58 -16.72 -5.85
N ASN A 23 -13.05 -17.10 -7.04
CA ASN A 23 -12.44 -18.13 -7.87
C ASN A 23 -11.35 -17.56 -8.81
N ALA A 24 -10.15 -17.39 -8.25
CA ALA A 24 -8.94 -16.98 -8.98
C ALA A 24 -8.99 -15.59 -9.65
N ALA A 25 -9.88 -14.69 -9.21
CA ALA A 25 -9.76 -13.28 -9.56
C ALA A 25 -8.64 -12.59 -8.76
N VAL A 26 -8.22 -11.41 -9.22
CA VAL A 26 -7.29 -10.55 -8.47
C VAL A 26 -8.08 -9.72 -7.46
N PHE A 27 -8.26 -10.23 -6.24
CA PHE A 27 -8.95 -9.53 -5.16
C PHE A 27 -8.09 -8.37 -4.61
N CYS A 28 -8.45 -7.12 -4.91
CA CYS A 28 -7.67 -5.94 -4.55
C CYS A 28 -7.47 -5.80 -3.04
N HIS A 29 -8.46 -6.18 -2.24
CA HIS A 29 -8.36 -6.21 -0.78
C HIS A 29 -7.27 -7.21 -0.32
N ALA A 30 -7.23 -8.43 -0.87
CA ALA A 30 -6.21 -9.42 -0.54
C ALA A 30 -4.81 -9.00 -1.01
N VAL A 31 -4.71 -8.32 -2.16
CA VAL A 31 -3.44 -7.74 -2.64
C VAL A 31 -2.88 -6.74 -1.64
N ALA A 32 -3.73 -5.98 -0.95
CA ALA A 32 -3.30 -5.07 0.11
C ALA A 32 -2.51 -5.81 1.20
N PHE A 33 -2.98 -6.96 1.68
CA PHE A 33 -2.26 -7.76 2.68
C PHE A 33 -0.88 -8.21 2.19
N LYS A 34 -0.78 -8.63 0.93
CA LYS A 34 0.51 -8.97 0.33
C LYS A 34 1.47 -7.77 0.34
N ILE A 35 0.98 -6.57 0.02
CA ILE A 35 1.79 -5.34 0.07
C ILE A 35 2.27 -5.08 1.51
N ALA A 36 1.40 -5.25 2.51
CA ALA A 36 1.79 -5.11 3.92
C ALA A 36 2.89 -6.11 4.32
N VAL A 37 2.77 -7.37 3.89
CA VAL A 37 3.81 -8.41 4.09
C VAL A 37 5.12 -8.02 3.42
N ASP A 38 5.09 -7.50 2.20
CA ASP A 38 6.30 -7.00 1.56
C ASP A 38 6.95 -5.84 2.33
N CYS A 39 6.15 -4.94 2.91
CA CYS A 39 6.67 -3.89 3.77
C CYS A 39 7.31 -4.44 5.06
N LEU A 40 6.68 -5.44 5.69
CA LEU A 40 7.24 -6.14 6.86
C LEU A 40 8.59 -6.79 6.54
N GLU A 41 8.68 -7.42 5.37
CA GLU A 41 9.87 -8.11 4.86
C GLU A 41 10.87 -7.17 4.18
N LYS A 42 10.66 -5.85 4.24
CA LYS A 42 11.54 -4.81 3.66
C LYS A 42 11.71 -4.90 2.14
N ARG A 43 10.71 -5.46 1.44
CA ARG A 43 10.67 -5.67 -0.02
C ARG A 43 9.87 -4.57 -0.74
N GLY A 44 10.28 -3.32 -0.56
CA GLY A 44 9.58 -2.14 -1.06
C GLY A 44 9.29 -2.16 -2.57
N ASP A 45 10.22 -2.67 -3.38
CA ASP A 45 10.01 -2.83 -4.82
C ASP A 45 8.85 -3.79 -5.14
N LYS A 46 8.79 -4.95 -4.47
CA LYS A 46 7.70 -5.92 -4.67
C LYS A 46 6.35 -5.38 -4.21
N GLY A 47 6.34 -4.66 -3.08
CA GLY A 47 5.15 -4.00 -2.57
C GLY A 47 4.63 -2.94 -3.55
N TYR A 48 5.52 -2.10 -4.08
CA TYR A 48 5.17 -1.07 -5.04
C TYR A 48 4.70 -1.65 -6.39
N THR A 49 5.34 -2.71 -6.90
CA THR A 49 4.86 -3.42 -8.09
C THR A 49 3.43 -3.92 -7.91
N SER A 50 3.12 -4.55 -6.77
CA SER A 50 1.75 -5.01 -6.50
C SER A 50 0.75 -3.88 -6.36
N LEU A 51 1.12 -2.77 -5.70
CA LEU A 51 0.27 -1.58 -5.64
C LEU A 51 -0.03 -1.09 -7.06
N ARG A 52 1.00 -0.85 -7.87
CA ARG A 52 0.85 -0.35 -9.25
C ARG A 52 -0.02 -1.25 -10.12
N ALA A 53 0.05 -2.56 -9.93
CA ALA A 53 -0.76 -3.53 -10.67
C ALA A 53 -2.26 -3.42 -10.40
N ILE A 54 -2.68 -2.96 -9.22
CA ILE A 54 -4.10 -2.80 -8.86
C ILE A 54 -4.59 -1.35 -8.90
N MET A 55 -3.69 -0.37 -9.06
CA MET A 55 -4.06 1.03 -9.13
C MET A 55 -4.92 1.31 -10.37
N PRO A 56 -6.10 1.93 -10.22
CA PRO A 56 -7.05 2.14 -11.31
C PRO A 56 -6.52 3.13 -12.37
N ASN A 57 -5.66 4.07 -11.97
CA ASN A 57 -5.11 5.10 -12.86
C ASN A 57 -3.89 4.63 -13.68
N ASN A 58 -3.45 3.38 -13.54
CA ASN A 58 -2.38 2.78 -14.36
C ASN A 58 -2.95 1.78 -15.38
N LYS A 59 -4.23 1.88 -15.71
CA LYS A 59 -4.91 0.94 -16.59
C LYS A 59 -5.54 1.68 -17.76
N GLU A 60 -5.43 1.08 -18.95
CA GLU A 60 -6.15 1.53 -20.14
C GLU A 60 -7.66 1.29 -19.94
N TYR A 61 -8.47 2.32 -20.15
CA TYR A 61 -9.89 2.28 -19.84
C TYR A 61 -10.65 1.24 -20.67
N GLU A 62 -10.29 1.10 -21.95
CA GLU A 62 -10.88 0.15 -22.90
C GLU A 62 -10.78 -1.30 -22.41
N HIS A 63 -9.74 -1.59 -21.62
CA HIS A 63 -9.51 -2.90 -21.03
C HIS A 63 -10.03 -3.00 -19.59
N TYR A 64 -9.85 -1.96 -18.77
CA TYR A 64 -10.26 -1.97 -17.37
C TYR A 64 -11.78 -1.86 -17.18
N LYS A 65 -12.48 -1.15 -18.06
CA LYS A 65 -13.95 -0.97 -18.08
C LYS A 65 -14.61 -0.47 -16.78
N ALA A 66 -13.82 0.13 -15.90
CA ALA A 66 -14.25 0.65 -14.61
C ALA A 66 -13.62 2.04 -14.36
N GLU A 67 -14.07 2.73 -13.31
CA GLU A 67 -13.65 4.11 -13.03
C GLU A 67 -12.14 4.20 -12.72
N PRO A 68 -11.36 5.04 -13.43
CA PRO A 68 -9.89 5.08 -13.32
C PRO A 68 -9.39 5.81 -12.04
N TYR A 69 -10.29 6.16 -11.13
CA TYR A 69 -10.00 6.98 -9.93
C TYR A 69 -10.51 6.35 -8.63
N VAL A 70 -11.19 5.20 -8.68
CA VAL A 70 -11.59 4.41 -7.50
C VAL A 70 -11.17 2.95 -7.66
N PHE A 71 -10.93 2.27 -6.54
CA PHE A 71 -10.60 0.85 -6.55
C PHE A 71 -11.83 -0.01 -6.89
N ALA A 72 -11.59 -1.06 -7.67
CA ALA A 72 -12.50 -2.21 -7.82
C ALA A 72 -12.33 -3.20 -6.65
N GLU A 73 -13.37 -3.99 -6.35
CA GLU A 73 -13.27 -5.15 -5.45
C GLU A 73 -12.25 -6.16 -5.97
N PHE A 74 -12.37 -6.51 -7.25
CA PHE A 74 -11.45 -7.40 -7.93
C PHE A 74 -11.23 -6.98 -9.39
N LEU A 75 -10.11 -7.44 -9.94
CA LEU A 75 -9.89 -7.53 -11.39
C LEU A 75 -10.13 -8.97 -11.82
N VAL A 76 -10.80 -9.17 -12.94
CA VAL A 76 -10.99 -10.51 -13.49
C VAL A 76 -9.61 -11.14 -13.73
N GLY A 77 -9.45 -12.38 -13.24
CA GLY A 77 -8.21 -13.14 -13.28
C GLY A 77 -7.91 -13.77 -14.64
N PRO A 78 -6.68 -14.26 -14.83
CA PRO A 78 -6.18 -14.77 -16.12
C PRO A 78 -6.86 -16.06 -16.57
N ASP A 79 -7.50 -16.80 -15.65
CA ASP A 79 -8.22 -18.03 -15.97
C ASP A 79 -9.59 -17.76 -16.62
N HIS A 80 -10.01 -16.49 -16.76
CA HIS A 80 -11.20 -16.13 -17.53
C HIS A 80 -10.87 -16.00 -19.03
N PRO A 81 -11.66 -16.58 -19.94
CA PRO A 81 -11.29 -16.72 -21.36
C PRO A 81 -11.13 -15.39 -22.14
N TYR A 82 -11.83 -14.32 -21.76
CA TYR A 82 -11.84 -13.07 -22.55
C TYR A 82 -12.03 -11.77 -21.75
N LEU A 83 -12.07 -11.82 -20.41
CA LEU A 83 -12.32 -10.62 -19.57
C LEU A 83 -11.15 -10.32 -18.62
N PHE A 84 -10.03 -11.04 -18.73
CA PHE A 84 -8.86 -10.83 -17.87
C PHE A 84 -8.52 -9.34 -17.81
N GLY A 85 -8.34 -8.79 -16.60
CA GLY A 85 -7.97 -7.40 -16.38
C GLY A 85 -9.13 -6.41 -16.16
N GLU A 86 -10.38 -6.78 -16.50
CA GLU A 86 -11.55 -5.95 -16.25
C GLU A 86 -11.80 -5.74 -14.75
N GLY A 87 -12.13 -4.52 -14.34
CA GLY A 87 -12.49 -4.17 -12.97
C GLY A 87 -13.97 -4.35 -12.70
N ALA A 88 -14.32 -4.87 -11.53
CA ALA A 88 -15.72 -5.08 -11.13
C ALA A 88 -15.99 -4.65 -9.68
N PHE A 89 -17.24 -4.25 -9.40
CA PHE A 89 -17.72 -3.83 -8.08
C PHE A 89 -16.85 -2.71 -7.48
N THR A 90 -16.86 -1.54 -8.14
CA THR A 90 -16.12 -0.35 -7.71
C THR A 90 -16.77 0.35 -6.51
N TRP A 91 -16.07 1.37 -5.99
CA TRP A 91 -16.47 2.22 -4.87
C TRP A 91 -16.51 1.53 -3.50
N LEU A 92 -17.46 0.61 -3.32
CA LEU A 92 -17.80 0.06 -2.00
C LEU A 92 -16.97 -1.19 -1.71
N THR A 93 -15.65 -1.01 -1.60
CA THR A 93 -14.68 -2.07 -1.32
C THR A 93 -13.73 -1.67 -0.20
N GLY A 94 -13.39 -2.64 0.66
CA GLY A 94 -12.37 -2.48 1.70
C GLY A 94 -10.97 -2.19 1.13
N ALA A 95 -10.73 -2.44 -0.16
CA ALA A 95 -9.45 -2.17 -0.80
C ALA A 95 -9.00 -0.72 -0.62
N ALA A 96 -9.91 0.26 -0.71
CA ALA A 96 -9.57 1.67 -0.55
C ALA A 96 -8.99 1.97 0.84
N GLY A 97 -9.65 1.50 1.91
CA GLY A 97 -9.20 1.71 3.28
C GLY A 97 -7.86 1.02 3.58
N TRP A 98 -7.72 -0.23 3.14
CA TRP A 98 -6.48 -0.99 3.34
C TRP A 98 -5.30 -0.39 2.60
N ILE A 99 -5.47 -0.07 1.31
CA ILE A 99 -4.40 0.51 0.50
C ILE A 99 -4.00 1.88 1.02
N PHE A 100 -4.96 2.72 1.46
CA PHE A 100 -4.64 4.00 2.08
C PHE A 100 -3.78 3.84 3.34
N MET A 101 -4.19 2.95 4.25
CA MET A 101 -3.43 2.65 5.47
C MET A 101 -2.02 2.13 5.14
N ILE A 102 -1.90 1.19 4.20
CA ILE A 102 -0.61 0.60 3.82
C ILE A 102 0.29 1.62 3.15
N ALA A 103 -0.22 2.40 2.19
CA ALA A 103 0.57 3.41 1.50
C ALA A 103 1.13 4.46 2.49
N THR A 104 0.31 4.89 3.46
CA THR A 104 0.70 5.96 4.40
C THR A 104 1.52 5.46 5.59
N GLU A 105 1.18 4.30 6.16
CA GLU A 105 1.76 3.82 7.42
C GLU A 105 2.83 2.72 7.24
N TRP A 106 2.83 2.02 6.10
CA TRP A 106 3.75 0.90 5.85
C TRP A 106 4.74 1.16 4.72
N MET A 107 4.30 1.78 3.62
CA MET A 107 5.20 2.16 2.53
C MET A 107 5.92 3.48 2.82
N LEU A 108 5.17 4.58 3.01
CA LEU A 108 5.74 5.86 3.44
C LEU A 108 6.18 5.82 4.92
N GLY A 109 5.70 4.83 5.67
CA GLY A 109 6.23 4.47 6.98
C GLY A 109 5.85 5.39 8.13
N ALA A 110 4.84 6.26 7.98
CA ALA A 110 4.40 7.17 9.04
C ALA A 110 3.29 6.53 9.91
N ARG A 111 3.68 5.56 10.73
CA ARG A 111 2.77 4.69 11.48
C ARG A 111 2.44 5.26 12.86
N LYS A 112 1.16 5.22 13.21
CA LYS A 112 0.69 5.61 14.54
C LYS A 112 0.97 4.47 15.53
N GLU A 113 1.70 4.75 16.59
CA GLU A 113 1.96 3.81 17.70
C GLU A 113 1.45 4.40 19.01
N PHE A 114 1.27 3.57 20.04
CA PHE A 114 0.85 4.06 21.36
C PHE A 114 1.80 5.14 21.89
N GLY A 115 3.12 4.91 21.77
CA GLY A 115 4.18 5.80 22.26
C GLY A 115 4.51 7.00 21.35
N GLY A 116 3.99 7.07 20.13
CA GLY A 116 4.36 8.15 19.21
C GLY A 116 4.08 7.87 17.74
N LEU A 117 4.68 8.68 16.87
CA LEU A 117 4.67 8.47 15.43
C LEU A 117 5.95 7.71 15.04
N LEU A 118 5.80 6.44 14.68
CA LEU A 118 6.89 5.61 14.18
C LEU A 118 7.17 5.98 12.73
N ILE A 119 8.44 6.16 12.41
CA ILE A 119 8.95 6.38 11.06
C ILE A 119 9.71 5.12 10.65
N ASP A 120 9.18 4.36 9.70
CA ASP A 120 9.83 3.15 9.17
C ASP A 120 9.44 2.94 7.70
N PRO A 121 10.01 3.72 6.76
CA PRO A 121 9.65 3.64 5.35
C PRO A 121 10.04 2.30 4.72
N CYS A 122 9.18 1.78 3.85
CA CYS A 122 9.46 0.68 2.94
C CYS A 122 9.01 1.06 1.53
N ILE A 123 9.89 1.75 0.80
CA ILE A 123 9.62 2.36 -0.51
C ILE A 123 10.36 1.60 -1.62
N PRO A 124 9.99 1.74 -2.90
CA PRO A 124 10.79 1.18 -3.99
C PRO A 124 12.17 1.83 -4.06
N SER A 125 13.21 1.04 -4.34
CA SER A 125 14.62 1.47 -4.46
C SER A 125 14.81 2.57 -5.50
N SER A 126 13.97 2.57 -6.54
CA SER A 126 13.97 3.58 -7.61
C SER A 126 13.65 5.00 -7.14
N TRP A 127 13.01 5.19 -5.98
CA TRP A 127 12.66 6.53 -5.49
C TRP A 127 13.86 7.21 -4.83
N PRO A 128 14.35 8.36 -5.34
CA PRO A 128 15.46 9.09 -4.72
C PRO A 128 15.01 9.83 -3.46
N LYS A 129 13.75 10.22 -3.42
CA LYS A 129 13.12 10.95 -2.31
C LYS A 129 11.61 10.84 -2.38
N CYS A 130 10.95 10.97 -1.25
CA CYS A 130 9.50 11.17 -1.16
C CYS A 130 9.15 12.02 0.08
N ARG A 131 7.89 12.44 0.19
CA ARG A 131 7.42 13.32 1.25
C ARG A 131 6.01 12.95 1.68
N ILE A 132 5.75 12.96 2.98
CA ILE A 132 4.41 12.84 3.56
C ILE A 132 4.21 13.90 4.64
N VAL A 133 3.04 14.56 4.61
CA VAL A 133 2.61 15.47 5.67
C VAL A 133 1.58 14.75 6.52
N ARG A 134 1.88 14.55 7.81
CA ARG A 134 1.08 13.72 8.71
C ARG A 134 0.59 14.54 9.90
N PRO A 135 -0.70 14.90 9.94
CA PRO A 135 -1.34 15.34 11.18
C PRO A 135 -1.38 14.17 12.17
N PHE A 136 -0.91 14.39 13.39
CA PHE A 136 -0.88 13.38 14.45
C PHE A 136 -0.88 14.02 15.84
N ARG A 137 -1.91 13.69 16.65
CA ARG A 137 -2.05 14.07 18.07
C ARG A 137 -1.76 15.55 18.36
N GLY A 138 -2.41 16.44 17.62
CA GLY A 138 -2.32 17.89 17.86
C GLY A 138 -1.08 18.57 17.28
N ALA A 139 -0.31 17.92 16.43
CA ALA A 139 0.78 18.54 15.66
C ALA A 139 0.79 18.01 14.22
N VAL A 140 1.56 18.64 13.34
CA VAL A 140 1.75 18.22 11.94
C VAL A 140 3.22 17.88 11.72
N TYR A 141 3.50 16.72 11.13
CA TYR A 141 4.86 16.28 10.82
C TYR A 141 5.08 16.35 9.31
N ASP A 142 5.99 17.22 8.88
CA ASP A 142 6.45 17.31 7.49
C ASP A 142 7.65 16.39 7.29
N ILE A 143 7.40 15.17 6.82
CA ILE A 143 8.39 14.10 6.74
C ILE A 143 8.95 14.03 5.33
N LYS A 144 10.24 14.33 5.19
CA LYS A 144 11.02 14.19 3.96
C LYS A 144 11.93 12.98 4.08
N ILE A 145 11.80 12.06 3.13
CA ILE A 145 12.58 10.82 3.06
C ILE A 145 13.54 10.95 1.89
N GLU A 146 14.83 10.77 2.15
CA GLU A 146 15.94 10.81 1.21
C GLU A 146 16.52 9.39 1.10
N ASN A 147 16.75 8.92 -0.13
CA ASN A 147 17.24 7.56 -0.38
C ASN A 147 18.47 7.59 -1.31
N PRO A 148 19.62 8.10 -0.82
CA PRO A 148 20.83 8.19 -1.62
C PRO A 148 21.35 6.82 -2.04
N ASP A 149 21.22 5.83 -1.16
CA ASP A 149 21.78 4.49 -1.31
C ASP A 149 20.83 3.53 -2.07
N ARG A 150 19.67 4.02 -2.52
CA ARG A 150 18.66 3.27 -3.30
C ARG A 150 18.22 1.96 -2.63
N VAL A 151 18.07 1.99 -1.31
CA VAL A 151 17.56 0.85 -0.52
C VAL A 151 16.04 0.89 -0.45
N CYS A 152 15.41 -0.25 -0.13
CA CYS A 152 13.95 -0.29 0.07
C CYS A 152 13.53 0.21 1.45
N SER A 153 14.38 0.05 2.47
CA SER A 153 14.11 0.39 3.87
C SER A 153 15.43 0.46 4.64
N GLY A 154 15.36 0.84 5.91
CA GLY A 154 16.52 1.08 6.78
C GLY A 154 16.79 2.57 6.93
N ILE A 155 16.70 3.07 8.17
CA ILE A 155 16.96 4.48 8.47
C ILE A 155 18.40 4.60 8.97
N LYS A 156 19.23 5.27 8.18
CA LYS A 156 20.60 5.63 8.53
C LYS A 156 20.63 6.83 9.47
N GLU A 157 19.82 7.84 9.16
CA GLU A 157 19.71 9.06 9.99
C GLU A 157 18.29 9.60 10.04
N MET A 158 17.91 10.17 11.18
CA MET A 158 16.66 10.90 11.33
C MET A 158 16.89 12.17 12.15
N TYR A 159 16.25 13.26 11.74
CA TYR A 159 16.26 14.56 12.40
C TYR A 159 14.84 15.05 12.59
N VAL A 160 14.56 15.63 13.75
CA VAL A 160 13.30 16.33 14.05
C VAL A 160 13.68 17.75 14.46
N ASP A 161 13.20 18.74 13.71
CA ASP A 161 13.54 20.16 13.89
C ASP A 161 15.06 20.37 14.03
N GLU A 162 15.79 19.84 13.04
CA GLU A 162 17.26 19.94 12.91
C GLU A 162 18.06 19.20 14.00
N LYS A 163 17.40 18.63 15.02
CA LYS A 163 18.02 17.83 16.07
C LYS A 163 18.02 16.36 15.68
N ARG A 164 19.17 15.70 15.80
CA ARG A 164 19.31 14.27 15.51
C ARG A 164 18.48 13.45 16.51
N ALA A 165 17.62 12.59 15.99
CA ALA A 165 16.76 11.73 16.79
C ALA A 165 17.51 10.45 17.23
N LYS A 166 17.17 9.95 18.42
CA LYS A 166 17.62 8.62 18.90
C LYS A 166 16.51 7.62 18.59
N GLY A 167 16.73 6.76 17.60
CA GLY A 167 15.71 5.83 17.09
C GLY A 167 14.74 6.50 16.12
N ASN A 168 13.61 5.85 15.87
CA ASN A 168 12.66 6.22 14.81
C ASN A 168 11.22 6.45 15.30
N LEU A 169 11.01 6.54 16.62
CA LEU A 169 9.72 6.86 17.23
C LEU A 169 9.71 8.31 17.72
N ILE A 170 8.88 9.15 17.11
CA ILE A 170 8.73 10.55 17.48
C ILE A 170 7.65 10.65 18.57
N LYS A 171 8.03 11.13 19.76
CA LYS A 171 7.06 11.43 20.82
C LYS A 171 6.11 12.54 20.34
N PRO A 172 4.80 12.47 20.64
CA PRO A 172 3.86 13.49 20.21
C PRO A 172 4.20 14.86 20.82
N HIS A 173 4.30 15.90 20.00
CA HIS A 173 4.53 17.28 20.46
C HIS A 173 3.23 17.92 20.98
N GLY A 174 2.12 17.81 20.24
CA GLY A 174 0.81 18.27 20.67
C GLY A 174 0.67 19.79 20.85
N ASP A 175 1.53 20.56 20.21
CA ASP A 175 1.68 22.02 20.38
C ASP A 175 1.02 22.83 19.25
N GLY A 176 0.32 22.18 18.31
CA GLY A 176 -0.31 22.80 17.16
C GLY A 176 0.66 23.18 16.02
N GLN A 177 1.95 22.89 16.16
CA GLN A 177 2.97 23.33 15.20
C GLN A 177 3.25 22.30 14.10
N VAL A 178 4.02 22.76 13.11
CA VAL A 178 4.60 21.90 12.06
C VAL A 178 6.03 21.57 12.42
N HIS A 179 6.33 20.29 12.62
CA HIS A 179 7.68 19.78 12.87
C HIS A 179 8.28 19.24 11.58
N LYS A 180 9.52 19.65 11.26
CA LYS A 180 10.24 19.16 10.09
C LYS A 180 10.97 17.88 10.46
N VAL A 181 10.66 16.79 9.75
CA VAL A 181 11.31 15.49 9.92
C VAL A 181 12.12 15.18 8.67
N ARG A 182 13.44 15.01 8.81
CA ARG A 182 14.32 14.56 7.72
C ARG A 182 14.78 13.14 8.00
N VAL A 183 14.56 12.24 7.06
CA VAL A 183 14.91 10.82 7.14
C VAL A 183 15.87 10.51 5.99
N VAL A 184 17.02 9.91 6.30
CA VAL A 184 17.97 9.39 5.31
C VAL A 184 17.97 7.88 5.41
N LEU A 185 17.65 7.21 4.30
CA LEU A 185 17.74 5.77 4.17
C LEU A 185 19.17 5.34 3.81
N GLY A 186 19.55 4.13 4.23
CA GLY A 186 20.83 3.49 3.91
C GLY A 186 21.17 2.37 4.88
#